data_AF-A0A8J5U4R4-F1
#
_entry.id   AF-A0A8J5U4R4-F1
#
_cell.length_a   1.000
_cell.length_b   1.000
_cell.length_c   1.000
_cell.angle_alpha   90.00
_cell.angle_beta   90.00
_cell.angle_gamma   90.00
#
_symmetry.space_group_name_H-M   'P 1'
#
loop_
_entity.id
_entity.type
_entity.pdbx_description
1 polymer ?
#
loop_
_entity_poly.entity_id
_entity_poly.type
_entity_poly.pdbx_seq_one_letter_code
_entity_poly.pdbx_strand_id
1 'polypeptide(L)'
;MDWKNENAICCENGSSNVFRYKERPTTVAWISWDSAKPLIWTLSSDYDWKEWFEIEYSRLVGKQSGLVLILARRSGEPEIEPVMRVESDDWIKSIRKATNDESSASALGGTGGNRKLRNLPFSERTFKEIARRLYIHDSIIRIVSRADVSEFSAASLEMGGLPANVYNMRTSNAWDQDLAVSATHFPHCGLTFAIMFGCPLSVEAEVLTRLSAATYEIYHPLLVPSIIVEIERKRHLPIVEDTLDKLEARIQELDEDPEFMQGMEEAEKTARKEAKRSAWLDMLYLRNQLISWKTCLEALYKHINLVDRTISREEDMQYQYRNEYTGDFCNDEGSISDFDSYSNDSSSDQSPADISPNCNTRDTNISRVIYEVPQMYNHQKSESEILIIPKSHIIRTGAKIRDRLQEIIKDYNEKIRECTTGVEGMVMATQWAQGETNVEIALATSQDSRHMRSIALVTMIFLPGTFFASIFSMGFFEWQGMNGTIVVSQSFWIYVVLAAGFTALTVGAWWYLGVYRYKRHRSMVSSLSQRGASNLRHLSSLMARRQQ
;
A
#
# COMPACT_ATOMS: atom_id res chain seq x y z
N MET A 1 -8.90 15.31 -19.75
CA MET A 1 -7.65 14.78 -20.35
C MET A 1 -6.57 15.68 -19.84
N ASP A 2 -5.74 15.21 -18.92
CA ASP A 2 -4.61 16.02 -18.43
C ASP A 2 -3.49 15.88 -19.46
N TRP A 3 -3.46 16.81 -20.42
CA TRP A 3 -2.43 16.85 -21.44
C TRP A 3 -1.08 17.26 -20.82
N LYS A 4 0.01 16.93 -21.52
CA LYS A 4 1.34 17.42 -21.21
C LYS A 4 1.35 18.95 -21.37
N ASN A 5 1.46 19.67 -20.26
CA ASN A 5 1.55 21.13 -20.25
C ASN A 5 3.03 21.52 -20.38
N GLU A 6 3.54 21.56 -21.60
CA GLU A 6 4.96 21.82 -21.85
C GLU A 6 5.39 23.19 -21.32
N ASN A 7 6.61 23.26 -20.77
CA ASN A 7 7.16 24.43 -20.08
C ASN A 7 6.34 24.95 -18.87
N ALA A 8 5.40 24.18 -18.32
CA ALA A 8 4.56 24.62 -17.20
C ALA A 8 5.30 24.62 -15.86
N ILE A 9 5.74 25.80 -15.40
CA ILE A 9 6.45 25.98 -14.13
C ILE A 9 5.47 26.06 -12.95
N CYS A 10 5.80 25.34 -11.88
CA CYS A 10 5.03 25.28 -10.65
C CYS A 10 4.83 26.68 -10.03
N CYS A 11 3.57 27.01 -9.72
CA CYS A 11 3.14 28.27 -9.09
C CYS A 11 3.43 29.57 -9.87
N GLU A 12 3.68 29.51 -11.18
CA GLU A 12 3.90 30.71 -12.00
C GLU A 12 2.59 31.46 -12.31
N ASN A 13 1.56 30.77 -12.81
CA ASN A 13 0.26 31.34 -13.17
C ASN A 13 -0.71 31.58 -11.99
N GLY A 14 -0.20 31.57 -10.76
CA GLY A 14 -0.98 31.83 -9.54
C GLY A 14 -0.40 31.13 -8.30
N SER A 15 -0.61 31.73 -7.14
CA SER A 15 -0.30 31.10 -5.85
C SER A 15 -1.18 29.86 -5.68
N SER A 16 -0.62 28.66 -5.85
CA SER A 16 -1.38 27.46 -5.52
C SER A 16 -1.61 27.43 -4.01
N ASN A 17 -2.87 27.54 -3.58
CA ASN A 17 -3.29 27.46 -2.16
C ASN A 17 -3.04 26.05 -1.53
N VAL A 18 -2.26 25.21 -2.23
CA VAL A 18 -1.78 23.91 -1.78
C VAL A 18 -0.61 24.07 -0.83
N PHE A 19 0.32 25.01 -1.08
CA PHE A 19 1.50 25.21 -0.24
C PHE A 19 1.29 26.29 0.83
N ARG A 20 2.03 26.18 1.93
CA ARG A 20 2.13 27.15 3.02
C ARG A 20 3.60 27.46 3.23
N TYR A 21 3.94 28.74 3.39
CA TYR A 21 5.31 29.22 3.37
C TYR A 21 5.77 29.63 4.77
N LYS A 22 6.95 29.16 5.19
CA LYS A 22 7.64 29.60 6.41
C LYS A 22 9.15 29.44 6.22
N GLU A 23 9.87 30.54 6.12
CA GLU A 23 11.34 30.56 5.99
C GLU A 23 12.03 29.77 7.11
N ARG A 24 12.98 28.91 6.72
CA ARG A 24 13.81 28.06 7.58
C ARG A 24 15.15 27.77 6.88
N PRO A 25 16.21 27.36 7.62
CA PRO A 25 17.39 26.79 7.00
C PRO A 25 17.06 25.57 6.15
N THR A 26 17.55 25.54 4.92
CA THR A 26 17.27 24.51 3.91
C THR A 26 18.54 24.06 3.22
N THR A 27 18.73 22.75 3.12
CA THR A 27 19.99 22.17 2.64
C THR A 27 19.96 22.02 1.13
N VAL A 28 20.98 22.54 0.46
CA VAL A 28 21.24 22.32 -0.97
C VAL A 28 22.50 21.47 -1.09
N ALA A 29 22.39 20.32 -1.74
CA ALA A 29 23.51 19.44 -2.06
C ALA A 29 23.76 19.48 -3.57
N TRP A 30 25.02 19.65 -3.97
CA TRP A 30 25.45 19.46 -5.35
C TRP A 30 26.51 18.37 -5.39
N ILE A 31 26.40 17.49 -6.38
CA ILE A 31 27.39 16.45 -6.65
C ILE A 31 27.58 16.33 -8.17
N SER A 32 28.83 16.26 -8.60
CA SER A 32 29.25 15.97 -9.96
C SER A 32 30.31 14.85 -9.94
N TRP A 33 30.79 14.45 -11.11
CA TRP A 33 31.70 13.31 -11.27
C TRP A 33 33.16 13.63 -10.94
N ASP A 34 33.52 14.92 -10.99
CA ASP A 34 34.82 15.46 -10.59
C ASP A 34 34.92 15.60 -9.06
N SER A 35 33.78 15.79 -8.38
CA SER A 35 33.69 15.86 -6.93
C SER A 35 33.65 14.46 -6.30
N ALA A 36 34.62 14.14 -5.44
CA ALA A 36 34.65 12.89 -4.68
C ALA A 36 33.52 12.77 -3.63
N LYS A 37 32.87 13.89 -3.26
CA LYS A 37 31.77 13.96 -2.29
C LYS A 37 30.81 15.11 -2.64
N PRO A 38 29.53 15.04 -2.21
CA PRO A 38 28.63 16.18 -2.28
C PRO A 38 29.17 17.42 -1.56
N LEU A 39 29.06 18.58 -2.22
CA LEU A 39 29.20 19.88 -1.59
C LEU A 39 27.83 20.36 -1.08
N ILE A 40 27.82 20.98 0.09
CA ILE A 40 26.60 21.34 0.81
C ILE A 40 26.60 22.81 1.20
N TRP A 41 25.44 23.44 1.01
CA TRP A 41 25.10 24.75 1.52
C TRP A 41 23.80 24.62 2.33
N THR A 42 23.60 25.51 3.30
CA THR A 42 22.28 25.71 3.90
C THR A 42 21.86 27.16 3.74
N LEU A 43 20.71 27.37 3.13
CA LEU A 43 20.19 28.68 2.78
C LEU A 43 18.96 28.94 3.65
N SER A 44 18.91 30.09 4.30
CA SER A 44 17.91 30.43 5.32
C SER A 44 17.05 31.63 4.94
N SER A 45 17.62 32.60 4.22
CA SER A 45 16.97 33.86 3.84
C SER A 45 16.81 34.02 2.33
N ASP A 46 15.87 34.88 1.91
CA ASP A 46 15.70 35.33 0.52
C ASP A 46 16.98 35.96 -0.08
N TYR A 47 17.92 36.42 0.74
CA TYR A 47 19.22 36.94 0.30
C TYR A 47 20.20 35.80 -0.01
N ASP A 48 20.35 34.84 0.91
CA ASP A 48 21.23 33.66 0.75
C ASP A 48 20.90 32.91 -0.55
N TRP A 49 19.60 32.76 -0.84
CA TRP A 49 19.11 32.13 -2.06
C TRP A 49 19.48 32.89 -3.33
N LYS A 50 19.40 34.22 -3.34
CA LYS A 50 19.82 35.04 -4.49
C LYS A 50 21.32 34.98 -4.71
N GLU A 51 22.10 35.11 -3.65
CA GLU A 51 23.56 35.01 -3.70
C GLU A 51 23.99 33.63 -4.26
N TRP A 52 23.39 32.54 -3.79
CA TRP A 52 23.64 31.20 -4.32
C TRP A 52 23.25 31.06 -5.79
N PHE A 53 22.12 31.64 -6.22
CA PHE A 53 21.66 31.63 -7.61
C PHE A 53 22.52 32.47 -8.57
N GLU A 54 23.15 33.54 -8.08
CA GLU A 54 24.02 34.42 -8.88
C GLU A 54 25.46 33.87 -8.95
N ILE A 55 25.99 33.37 -7.84
CA ILE A 55 27.40 32.97 -7.71
C ILE A 55 27.62 31.51 -8.08
N GLU A 56 26.93 30.56 -7.44
CA GLU A 56 27.25 29.14 -7.57
C GLU A 56 26.41 28.48 -8.67
N TYR A 57 25.09 28.66 -8.69
CA TYR A 57 24.22 28.08 -9.74
C TYR A 57 24.68 28.42 -11.17
N SER A 58 25.03 29.68 -11.43
CA SER A 58 25.53 30.12 -12.74
C SER A 58 26.87 29.51 -13.15
N ARG A 59 27.65 28.95 -12.21
CA ARG A 59 28.86 28.16 -12.51
C ARG A 59 28.54 26.71 -12.86
N LEU A 60 27.47 26.16 -12.28
CA LEU A 60 27.00 24.79 -12.53
C LEU A 60 26.33 24.67 -13.91
N VAL A 61 25.59 25.71 -14.31
CA VAL A 61 24.91 25.76 -15.61
C VAL A 61 25.92 25.84 -16.76
N GLY A 62 25.89 24.83 -17.64
CA GLY A 62 26.58 24.86 -18.93
C GLY A 62 27.94 24.15 -19.01
N LYS A 63 28.45 23.55 -17.92
CA LYS A 63 29.71 22.77 -17.96
C LYS A 63 29.72 21.43 -17.23
N GLN A 64 28.78 21.15 -16.32
CA GLN A 64 28.89 19.98 -15.43
C GLN A 64 27.62 19.11 -15.43
N SER A 65 27.80 17.85 -15.83
CA SER A 65 26.85 16.76 -15.61
C SER A 65 26.81 16.39 -14.12
N GLY A 66 25.65 16.02 -13.58
CA GLY A 66 25.54 15.73 -12.14
C GLY A 66 24.12 15.85 -11.56
N LEU A 67 24.05 16.06 -10.25
CA LEU A 67 22.80 16.21 -9.49
C LEU A 67 22.86 17.45 -8.58
N VAL A 68 21.85 18.30 -8.69
CA VAL A 68 21.54 19.38 -7.74
C VAL A 68 20.29 18.97 -6.97
N LEU A 69 20.39 18.85 -5.66
CA LEU A 69 19.33 18.34 -4.78
C LEU A 69 19.03 19.32 -3.65
N ILE A 70 17.80 19.85 -3.60
CA ILE A 70 17.29 20.62 -2.47
C ILE A 70 16.58 19.67 -1.50
N LEU A 71 16.97 19.69 -0.23
CA LEU A 71 16.37 18.93 0.86
C LEU A 71 15.54 19.90 1.71
N ALA A 72 14.24 19.98 1.39
CA ALA A 72 13.32 20.92 2.02
C ALA A 72 12.88 20.36 3.39
N ARG A 73 13.49 20.89 4.46
CA ARG A 73 13.29 20.44 5.84
C ARG A 73 11.85 20.54 6.32
N ARG A 74 11.44 19.58 7.16
CA ARG A 74 10.10 19.49 7.74
C ARG A 74 9.87 20.53 8.84
N SER A 75 8.60 20.84 9.11
CA SER A 75 8.22 21.70 10.22
C SER A 75 8.31 20.97 11.56
N GLY A 76 9.32 21.27 12.37
CA GLY A 76 9.53 20.72 13.71
C GLY A 76 10.97 20.31 14.01
N GLU A 77 11.78 20.05 12.97
CA GLU A 77 13.19 19.67 13.10
C GLU A 77 14.02 20.76 13.83
N PRO A 78 15.05 20.37 14.61
CA PRO A 78 15.95 21.30 15.29
C PRO A 78 16.75 22.15 14.32
N GLU A 79 17.02 23.39 14.72
CA GLU A 79 17.80 24.35 13.93
C GLU A 79 19.30 24.09 14.12
N ILE A 80 20.00 23.90 13.00
CA ILE A 80 21.46 23.74 12.94
C ILE A 80 22.03 25.01 12.31
N GLU A 81 23.16 25.50 12.82
CA GLU A 81 23.86 26.68 12.31
C GLU A 81 24.06 26.59 10.78
N PRO A 82 23.79 27.68 10.02
CA PRO A 82 23.98 27.65 8.59
C PRO A 82 25.45 27.50 8.16
N VAL A 83 25.67 26.62 7.18
CA VAL A 83 26.98 26.28 6.63
C VAL A 83 27.03 26.64 5.14
N MET A 84 28.13 27.25 4.72
CA MET A 84 28.40 27.60 3.32
C MET A 84 29.50 26.70 2.77
N ARG A 85 29.17 25.91 1.74
CA ARG A 85 30.10 25.09 0.93
C ARG A 85 31.02 24.16 1.75
N VAL A 86 30.44 23.15 2.39
CA VAL A 86 31.17 22.12 3.16
C VAL A 86 30.93 20.72 2.58
N GLU A 87 31.86 19.79 2.81
CA GLU A 87 31.72 18.39 2.40
C GLU A 87 30.60 17.66 3.16
N SER A 88 29.99 16.67 2.51
CA SER A 88 28.93 15.83 3.09
C SER A 88 29.24 15.28 4.48
N ASP A 89 30.46 14.81 4.72
CA ASP A 89 30.80 14.05 5.93
C ASP A 89 30.78 14.92 7.18
N ASP A 90 31.24 16.16 7.08
CA ASP A 90 31.25 17.11 8.19
C ASP A 90 29.84 17.64 8.50
N TRP A 91 29.01 17.77 7.47
CA TRP A 91 27.58 18.05 7.67
C TRP A 91 26.83 16.88 8.29
N ILE A 92 27.09 15.64 7.85
CA ILE A 92 26.50 14.42 8.44
C ILE A 92 26.90 14.28 9.91
N LYS A 93 28.15 14.60 10.29
CA LYS A 93 28.56 14.66 11.71
C LYS A 93 27.74 15.70 12.49
N SER A 94 27.54 16.88 11.91
CA SER A 94 26.79 17.98 12.52
C SER A 94 25.32 17.62 12.73
N ILE A 95 24.67 16.99 11.74
CA ILE A 95 23.31 16.45 11.87
C ILE A 95 23.24 15.40 12.98
N ARG A 96 24.11 14.38 12.94
CA ARG A 96 24.10 13.28 13.94
C ARG A 96 24.30 13.79 15.36
N LYS A 97 25.13 14.82 15.55
CA LYS A 97 25.27 15.50 16.86
C LYS A 97 23.95 16.11 17.31
N ALA A 98 23.26 16.86 16.44
CA ALA A 98 21.97 17.47 16.76
C ALA A 98 20.83 16.45 16.94
N THR A 99 20.86 15.28 16.28
CA THR A 99 19.77 14.29 16.38
C THR A 99 19.90 13.39 17.62
N ASN A 100 21.10 13.18 18.16
CA ASN A 100 21.31 12.31 19.31
C ASN A 100 20.77 12.87 20.64
N ASP A 101 20.55 14.18 20.74
CA ASP A 101 20.01 14.83 21.94
C ASP A 101 18.47 14.72 22.07
N GLU A 102 17.75 14.32 21.01
CA GLU A 102 16.29 14.10 21.03
C GLU A 102 15.91 12.65 20.68
N SER A 103 15.90 11.77 21.69
CA SER A 103 15.40 10.39 21.56
C SER A 103 13.87 10.32 21.54
N SER A 104 13.21 11.00 20.61
CA SER A 104 11.76 10.92 20.43
C SER A 104 11.40 9.73 19.53
N ALA A 105 11.09 8.59 20.15
CA ALA A 105 10.42 7.49 19.45
C ALA A 105 9.07 7.99 18.90
N SER A 106 8.96 8.14 17.59
CA SER A 106 7.71 8.57 16.95
C SER A 106 6.67 7.46 17.07
N ALA A 107 5.73 7.63 17.98
CA ALA A 107 4.63 6.69 18.20
C ALA A 107 3.87 6.38 16.90
N LEU A 108 3.34 5.17 16.78
CA LEU A 108 2.34 4.82 15.77
C LEU A 108 1.02 5.56 16.08
N GLY A 109 0.98 6.84 15.75
CA GLY A 109 -0.22 7.65 15.66
C GLY A 109 -0.36 8.13 14.23
N GLY A 110 -1.36 7.62 13.51
CA GLY A 110 -1.71 8.13 12.18
C GLY A 110 -1.93 9.65 12.26
N THR A 111 -1.37 10.42 11.32
CA THR A 111 -1.18 11.88 11.48
C THR A 111 -2.48 12.72 11.46
N GLY A 112 -3.66 12.09 11.53
CA GLY A 112 -4.96 12.76 11.58
C GLY A 112 -5.26 13.59 10.33
N GLY A 113 -4.71 13.21 9.17
CA GLY A 113 -4.80 13.99 7.95
C GLY A 113 -3.99 15.29 7.96
N ASN A 114 -3.07 15.49 8.92
CA ASN A 114 -2.18 16.64 8.93
C ASN A 114 -1.25 16.60 7.70
N ARG A 115 -1.52 17.49 6.74
CA ARG A 115 -0.80 17.57 5.47
C ARG A 115 0.53 18.31 5.62
N LYS A 116 1.41 17.83 6.51
CA LYS A 116 2.68 18.49 6.90
C LYS A 116 3.58 18.81 5.69
N LEU A 117 3.61 17.94 4.67
CA LEU A 117 4.32 18.13 3.40
C LEU A 117 3.97 19.45 2.66
N ARG A 118 2.80 20.05 2.92
CA ARG A 118 2.39 21.33 2.33
C ARG A 118 3.12 22.53 2.94
N ASN A 119 3.72 22.38 4.11
CA ASN A 119 4.49 23.42 4.76
C ASN A 119 5.90 23.44 4.17
N LEU A 120 6.18 24.42 3.32
CA LEU A 120 7.46 24.62 2.67
C LEU A 120 8.38 25.53 3.52
N PRO A 121 9.68 25.18 3.65
CA PRO A 121 10.67 25.93 4.42
C PRO A 121 11.19 27.21 3.72
N PHE A 122 10.40 27.79 2.81
CA PHE A 122 10.79 28.93 1.97
C PHE A 122 9.78 30.08 2.10
N SER A 123 10.16 31.28 1.66
CA SER A 123 9.19 32.31 1.28
C SER A 123 8.50 31.95 -0.05
N GLU A 124 7.32 32.51 -0.32
CA GLU A 124 6.63 32.28 -1.61
C GLU A 124 7.47 32.79 -2.80
N ARG A 125 8.21 33.89 -2.61
CA ARG A 125 9.07 34.49 -3.65
C ARG A 125 10.23 33.57 -3.98
N THR A 126 10.93 33.10 -2.96
CA THR A 126 12.06 32.17 -3.10
C THR A 126 11.61 30.84 -3.69
N PHE A 127 10.47 30.28 -3.29
CA PHE A 127 9.98 29.04 -3.90
C PHE A 127 9.63 29.20 -5.39
N LYS A 128 9.05 30.34 -5.82
CA LYS A 128 8.80 30.61 -7.25
C LYS A 128 10.09 30.75 -8.05
N GLU A 129 11.13 31.36 -7.48
CA GLU A 129 12.44 31.44 -8.16
C GLU A 129 13.12 30.07 -8.23
N ILE A 130 13.07 29.26 -7.15
CA ILE A 130 13.52 27.86 -7.16
C ILE A 130 12.77 27.07 -8.25
N ALA A 131 11.45 27.17 -8.32
CA ALA A 131 10.64 26.47 -9.32
C ALA A 131 11.03 26.82 -10.76
N ARG A 132 11.33 28.11 -11.02
CA ARG A 132 11.82 28.58 -12.32
C ARG A 132 13.22 28.08 -12.64
N ARG A 133 14.18 28.22 -11.71
CA ARG A 133 15.61 27.88 -11.92
C ARG A 133 15.87 26.38 -12.00
N LEU A 134 15.09 25.57 -11.28
CA LEU A 134 15.22 24.11 -11.27
C LEU A 134 14.20 23.40 -12.18
N TYR A 135 13.39 24.15 -12.94
CA TYR A 135 12.38 23.63 -13.86
C TYR A 135 11.40 22.66 -13.17
N ILE A 136 10.89 23.05 -12.00
CA ILE A 136 9.89 22.26 -11.26
C ILE A 136 8.54 22.39 -11.98
N HIS A 137 8.07 21.28 -12.54
CA HIS A 137 6.84 21.23 -13.33
C HIS A 137 5.57 21.32 -12.46
N ASP A 138 4.49 21.91 -12.99
CA ASP A 138 3.23 22.15 -12.27
C ASP A 138 2.56 20.89 -11.66
N SER A 139 2.76 19.73 -12.28
CA SER A 139 2.16 18.46 -11.87
C SER A 139 2.53 18.01 -10.45
N ILE A 140 3.60 18.54 -9.85
CA ILE A 140 3.91 18.34 -8.44
C ILE A 140 2.79 18.84 -7.50
N ILE A 141 2.05 19.88 -7.91
CA ILE A 141 0.94 20.47 -7.14
C ILE A 141 -0.15 19.41 -6.91
N ARG A 142 -0.49 18.62 -7.94
CA ARG A 142 -1.46 17.52 -7.84
C ARG A 142 -0.98 16.47 -6.83
N ILE A 143 0.28 16.09 -6.90
CA ILE A 143 0.88 15.03 -6.07
C ILE A 143 0.98 15.48 -4.60
N VAL A 144 1.42 16.70 -4.33
CA VAL A 144 1.42 17.28 -2.98
C VAL A 144 -0.01 17.50 -2.46
N SER A 145 -0.99 17.73 -3.33
CA SER A 145 -2.39 17.86 -2.91
C SER A 145 -2.99 16.55 -2.39
N ARG A 146 -2.66 15.40 -2.99
CA ARG A 146 -3.14 14.06 -2.65
C ARG A 146 -2.33 13.48 -1.48
N ALA A 147 -2.79 13.65 -0.25
CA ALA A 147 -2.04 13.26 0.94
C ALA A 147 -1.95 11.75 1.17
N ASP A 148 -3.04 11.03 0.86
CA ASP A 148 -3.28 9.66 1.38
C ASP A 148 -2.92 8.56 0.38
N VAL A 149 -2.25 8.93 -0.73
CA VAL A 149 -1.95 8.04 -1.86
C VAL A 149 -0.48 8.20 -2.26
N SER A 150 0.26 7.10 -2.27
CA SER A 150 1.57 7.02 -2.91
C SER A 150 1.43 7.00 -4.43
N GLU A 151 2.21 7.83 -5.13
CA GLU A 151 2.12 7.99 -6.58
C GLU A 151 3.52 8.20 -7.17
N PHE A 152 3.80 7.54 -8.28
CA PHE A 152 4.95 7.82 -9.14
C PHE A 152 4.45 8.22 -10.52
N SER A 153 5.01 9.28 -11.08
CA SER A 153 4.71 9.76 -12.42
C SER A 153 6.00 10.15 -13.13
N ALA A 154 6.06 9.84 -14.42
CA ALA A 154 7.16 10.19 -15.30
C ALA A 154 6.59 10.79 -16.59
N ALA A 155 7.11 11.93 -17.01
CA ALA A 155 6.71 12.59 -18.25
C ALA A 155 7.96 13.13 -18.97
N SER A 156 8.15 12.72 -20.22
CA SER A 156 9.07 13.41 -21.13
C SER A 156 8.34 14.64 -21.69
N LEU A 157 8.93 15.82 -21.50
CA LEU A 157 8.35 17.15 -21.71
C LEU A 157 9.42 18.08 -22.29
N GLU A 158 9.01 19.20 -22.87
CA GLU A 158 9.92 20.32 -23.10
C GLU A 158 9.90 21.26 -21.87
N MET A 159 11.07 21.60 -21.35
CA MET A 159 11.25 22.49 -20.19
C MET A 159 12.40 23.47 -20.48
N GLY A 160 12.11 24.78 -20.45
CA GLY A 160 13.06 25.81 -20.85
C GLY A 160 13.40 25.78 -22.35
N GLY A 161 12.53 25.24 -23.20
CA GLY A 161 12.82 25.01 -24.63
C GLY A 161 13.84 23.90 -24.90
N LEU A 162 14.05 22.99 -23.95
CA LEU A 162 14.92 21.82 -24.09
C LEU A 162 14.17 20.54 -23.68
N PRO A 163 14.46 19.39 -24.31
CA PRO A 163 13.85 18.11 -23.92
C PRO A 163 14.34 17.70 -22.52
N ALA A 164 13.38 17.40 -21.65
CA ALA A 164 13.60 17.02 -20.27
C ALA A 164 12.68 15.86 -19.85
N ASN A 165 13.14 15.05 -18.89
CA ASN A 165 12.31 14.04 -18.26
C ASN A 165 11.99 14.49 -16.83
N VAL A 166 10.70 14.70 -16.57
CA VAL A 166 10.17 15.10 -15.27
C VAL A 166 9.66 13.86 -14.53
N TYR A 167 10.17 13.68 -13.32
CA TYR A 167 9.79 12.62 -12.39
C TYR A 167 9.20 13.24 -11.14
N ASN A 168 8.01 12.80 -10.75
CA ASN A 168 7.47 13.12 -9.45
C ASN A 168 7.11 11.83 -8.70
N MET A 169 7.45 11.79 -7.42
CA MET A 169 7.19 10.65 -6.55
C MET A 169 6.62 11.14 -5.21
N ARG A 170 5.70 10.40 -4.61
CA ARG A 170 5.19 10.66 -3.26
C ARG A 170 5.07 9.38 -2.45
N THR A 171 5.42 9.48 -1.17
CA THR A 171 5.14 8.48 -0.14
C THR A 171 3.85 8.80 0.64
N SER A 172 3.27 7.81 1.29
CA SER A 172 1.97 7.96 1.94
C SER A 172 2.05 8.70 3.28
N ASN A 173 1.08 9.58 3.54
CA ASN A 173 0.87 10.22 4.85
C ASN A 173 0.11 9.32 5.86
N ALA A 174 -0.01 8.02 5.57
CA ALA A 174 -0.51 7.01 6.50
C ALA A 174 0.28 6.98 7.82
N TRP A 175 1.59 7.26 7.75
CA TRP A 175 2.50 7.36 8.89
C TRP A 175 3.21 8.71 8.87
N ASP A 176 3.79 9.13 10.00
CA ASP A 176 4.52 10.40 10.03
C ASP A 176 5.87 10.32 9.29
N GLN A 177 6.40 11.47 8.86
CA GLN A 177 7.54 11.60 7.93
C GLN A 177 7.22 11.21 6.48
N ASP A 178 6.07 11.68 5.97
CA ASP A 178 5.74 11.62 4.55
C ASP A 178 6.68 12.50 3.69
N LEU A 179 7.04 12.00 2.50
CA LEU A 179 7.99 12.62 1.58
C LEU A 179 7.38 12.77 0.19
N ALA A 180 7.87 13.75 -0.57
CA ALA A 180 7.66 13.80 -2.01
C ALA A 180 8.91 14.33 -2.73
N VAL A 181 9.03 14.02 -4.01
CA VAL A 181 10.09 14.50 -4.90
C VAL A 181 9.50 15.05 -6.18
N SER A 182 10.12 16.12 -6.66
CA SER A 182 10.11 16.50 -8.07
C SER A 182 11.56 16.50 -8.56
N ALA A 183 11.83 15.86 -9.69
CA ALA A 183 13.14 15.81 -10.32
C ALA A 183 13.02 16.01 -11.84
N THR A 184 13.72 16.99 -12.37
CA THR A 184 13.78 17.31 -13.81
C THR A 184 15.17 17.00 -14.31
N HIS A 185 15.27 15.98 -15.17
CA HIS A 185 16.51 15.51 -15.76
C HIS A 185 16.65 15.99 -17.21
N PHE A 186 17.81 16.51 -17.56
CA PHE A 186 18.16 16.98 -18.90
C PHE A 186 19.14 16.01 -19.58
N PRO A 187 18.69 15.16 -20.52
CA PRO A 187 19.55 14.13 -21.12
C PRO A 187 20.76 14.69 -21.87
N HIS A 188 20.62 15.87 -22.48
CA HIS A 188 21.67 16.50 -23.31
C HIS A 188 22.95 16.86 -22.54
N CYS A 189 22.85 17.07 -21.22
CA CYS A 189 23.98 17.38 -20.34
C CYS A 189 24.09 16.44 -19.14
N GLY A 190 23.18 15.47 -18.98
CA GLY A 190 23.11 14.58 -17.82
C GLY A 190 23.02 15.31 -16.48
N LEU A 191 22.37 16.48 -16.46
CA LEU A 191 22.13 17.25 -15.24
C LEU A 191 20.72 16.97 -14.73
N THR A 192 20.62 16.64 -13.45
CA THR A 192 19.34 16.43 -12.76
C THR A 192 19.16 17.51 -11.71
N PHE A 193 18.08 18.29 -11.81
CA PHE A 193 17.62 19.16 -10.73
C PHE A 193 16.54 18.43 -9.95
N ALA A 194 16.64 18.36 -8.63
CA ALA A 194 15.66 17.69 -7.80
C ALA A 194 15.39 18.45 -6.49
N ILE A 195 14.18 18.31 -5.99
CA ILE A 195 13.77 18.79 -4.67
C ILE A 195 13.04 17.67 -3.94
N MET A 196 13.49 17.37 -2.72
CA MET A 196 12.79 16.51 -1.77
C MET A 196 12.01 17.40 -0.79
N PHE A 197 10.71 17.17 -0.70
CA PHE A 197 9.81 17.86 0.22
C PHE A 197 9.62 17.05 1.50
N GLY A 198 9.62 17.73 2.65
CA GLY A 198 9.27 17.14 3.94
C GLY A 198 10.39 16.35 4.62
N CYS A 199 11.65 16.56 4.24
CA CYS A 199 12.79 15.82 4.80
C CYS A 199 12.96 16.08 6.31
N PRO A 200 12.90 15.05 7.17
CA PRO A 200 13.49 15.11 8.49
C PRO A 200 15.01 15.02 8.42
N LEU A 201 15.72 15.45 9.47
CA LEU A 201 17.19 15.43 9.54
C LEU A 201 17.79 14.03 9.43
N SER A 202 17.10 13.01 9.96
CA SER A 202 17.49 11.60 9.83
C SER A 202 17.57 11.16 8.36
N VAL A 203 16.57 11.55 7.55
CA VAL A 203 16.51 11.29 6.12
C VAL A 203 17.54 12.14 5.37
N GLU A 204 17.71 13.41 5.74
CA GLU A 204 18.78 14.27 5.17
C GLU A 204 20.15 13.61 5.30
N ALA A 205 20.51 13.14 6.49
CA ALA A 205 21.77 12.42 6.72
C ALA A 205 21.86 11.09 5.94
N GLU A 206 20.77 10.31 5.82
CA GLU A 206 20.76 9.06 5.05
C GLU A 206 20.92 9.29 3.54
N VAL A 207 20.23 10.29 2.97
CA VAL A 207 20.35 10.68 1.56
C VAL A 207 21.79 11.09 1.26
N LEU A 208 22.37 11.97 2.08
CA LEU A 208 23.75 12.43 1.89
C LEU A 208 24.77 11.30 2.04
N THR A 209 24.57 10.38 2.98
CA THR A 209 25.43 9.18 3.16
C THR A 209 25.38 8.25 1.93
N ARG A 210 24.24 8.19 1.22
CA ARG A 210 24.15 7.45 -0.05
C ARG A 210 24.81 8.20 -1.21
N LEU A 211 24.62 9.51 -1.30
CA LEU A 211 25.24 10.34 -2.34
C LEU A 211 26.77 10.39 -2.22
N SER A 212 27.33 10.39 -1.00
CA SER A 212 28.78 10.29 -0.78
C SER A 212 29.39 8.93 -1.14
N ALA A 213 28.56 7.91 -1.39
CA ALA A 213 28.98 6.61 -1.88
C ALA A 213 28.63 6.38 -3.37
N ALA A 214 27.95 7.34 -4.01
CA ALA A 214 27.58 7.26 -5.41
C ALA A 214 28.76 7.68 -6.30
N THR A 215 28.97 6.94 -7.40
CA THR A 215 30.02 7.23 -8.38
C THR A 215 29.37 7.63 -9.70
N TYR A 216 29.49 6.80 -10.75
CA TYR A 216 28.80 7.03 -12.02
C TYR A 216 27.26 6.92 -11.92
N GLU A 217 26.73 6.44 -10.79
CA GLU A 217 25.30 6.35 -10.50
C GLU A 217 24.58 7.71 -10.51
N ILE A 218 25.31 8.81 -10.25
CA ILE A 218 24.80 10.20 -10.17
C ILE A 218 24.03 10.60 -11.42
N TYR A 219 24.46 10.11 -12.59
CA TYR A 219 23.86 10.46 -13.88
C TYR A 219 22.50 9.80 -14.15
N HIS A 220 22.12 8.79 -13.38
CA HIS A 220 20.91 8.05 -13.68
C HIS A 220 19.67 8.86 -13.27
N PRO A 221 18.72 9.15 -14.19
CA PRO A 221 17.59 10.04 -13.94
C PRO A 221 16.73 9.64 -12.72
N LEU A 222 16.68 8.33 -12.42
CA LEU A 222 15.86 7.77 -11.34
C LEU A 222 16.64 7.54 -10.03
N LEU A 223 17.86 8.07 -9.87
CA LEU A 223 18.64 7.92 -8.64
C LEU A 223 17.88 8.43 -7.41
N VAL A 224 17.36 9.66 -7.44
CA VAL A 224 16.64 10.26 -6.31
C VAL A 224 15.34 9.51 -5.97
N PRO A 225 14.46 9.16 -6.94
CA PRO A 225 13.35 8.23 -6.70
C PRO A 225 13.78 6.90 -6.07
N SER A 226 14.90 6.32 -6.50
CA SER A 226 15.40 5.04 -5.97
C SER A 226 15.91 5.15 -4.53
N ILE A 227 16.50 6.29 -4.17
CA ILE A 227 16.89 6.59 -2.78
C ILE A 227 15.67 6.65 -1.87
N ILE A 228 14.53 7.20 -2.33
CA ILE A 228 13.27 7.19 -1.58
C ILE A 228 12.78 5.76 -1.36
N VAL A 229 12.85 4.88 -2.38
CA VAL A 229 12.40 3.48 -2.24
C VAL A 229 13.09 2.78 -1.08
N GLU A 230 14.39 2.98 -0.91
CA GLU A 230 15.18 2.37 0.18
C GLU A 230 14.94 3.02 1.55
N ILE A 231 14.69 4.33 1.61
CA ILE A 231 14.25 5.01 2.85
C ILE A 231 12.90 4.45 3.30
N GLU A 232 11.95 4.37 2.37
CA GLU A 232 10.58 3.97 2.67
C GLU A 232 10.49 2.47 3.00
N ARG A 233 11.35 1.63 2.41
CA ARG A 233 11.55 0.24 2.82
C ARG A 233 11.96 0.14 4.29
N LYS A 234 12.97 0.89 4.71
CA LYS A 234 13.43 0.90 6.12
C LYS A 234 12.35 1.40 7.09
N ARG A 235 11.50 2.34 6.65
CA ARG A 235 10.39 2.88 7.44
C ARG A 235 9.21 1.90 7.55
N HIS A 236 8.81 1.26 6.45
CA HIS A 236 7.66 0.36 6.45
C HIS A 236 7.91 -0.99 7.14
N LEU A 237 9.07 -1.63 6.94
CA LEU A 237 9.31 -2.99 7.46
C LEU A 237 9.05 -3.14 8.98
N PRO A 238 9.63 -2.29 9.86
CA PRO A 238 9.38 -2.39 11.31
C PRO A 238 7.94 -2.02 11.71
N ILE A 239 7.28 -1.13 10.94
CA ILE A 239 5.87 -0.77 11.18
C ILE A 239 4.97 -2.00 10.95
N VAL A 240 5.24 -2.80 9.91
CA VAL A 240 4.50 -4.05 9.68
C VAL A 240 4.65 -5.00 10.84
N GLU A 241 5.89 -5.21 11.29
CA GLU A 241 6.22 -6.15 12.36
C GLU A 241 5.56 -5.74 13.68
N ASP A 242 5.69 -4.49 14.12
CA ASP A 242 5.03 -3.97 15.33
C ASP A 242 3.48 -4.02 15.25
N THR A 243 2.87 -3.79 14.08
CA THR A 243 1.42 -3.95 13.92
C THR A 243 0.96 -5.40 13.92
N LEU A 244 1.79 -6.32 13.40
CA LEU A 244 1.50 -7.75 13.41
C LEU A 244 1.55 -8.29 14.84
N ASP A 245 2.61 -7.97 15.59
CA ASP A 245 2.76 -8.34 17.00
C ASP A 245 1.57 -7.85 17.84
N LYS A 246 1.13 -6.61 17.62
CA LYS A 246 -0.06 -6.04 18.27
C LYS A 246 -1.34 -6.78 17.88
N LEU A 247 -1.49 -7.18 16.63
CA LEU A 247 -2.65 -7.95 16.18
C LEU A 247 -2.66 -9.35 16.80
N GLU A 248 -1.51 -10.04 16.81
CA GLU A 248 -1.37 -11.38 17.39
C GLU A 248 -1.67 -11.39 18.89
N ALA A 249 -1.19 -10.39 19.64
CA ALA A 249 -1.56 -10.21 21.04
C ALA A 249 -3.10 -10.08 21.22
N ARG A 250 -3.78 -9.34 20.34
CA ARG A 250 -5.25 -9.21 20.33
C ARG A 250 -6.00 -10.47 19.87
N ILE A 251 -5.33 -11.38 19.15
CA ILE A 251 -5.85 -12.70 18.81
C ILE A 251 -5.75 -13.64 20.02
N GLN A 252 -4.60 -13.70 20.69
CA GLN A 252 -4.41 -14.51 21.91
C GLN A 252 -5.42 -14.11 23.02
N GLU A 253 -5.74 -12.82 23.11
CA GLU A 253 -6.82 -12.29 23.94
C GLU A 253 -8.23 -12.84 23.64
N LEU A 254 -8.45 -13.68 22.61
CA LEU A 254 -9.73 -14.35 22.32
C LEU A 254 -9.91 -15.66 23.10
N ASP A 255 -8.81 -16.31 23.52
CA ASP A 255 -8.83 -17.63 24.17
C ASP A 255 -8.96 -17.54 25.72
N GLU A 256 -9.22 -16.35 26.28
CA GLU A 256 -9.41 -16.16 27.73
C GLU A 256 -10.76 -16.70 28.23
N ASP A 257 -10.75 -17.35 29.40
CA ASP A 257 -11.90 -18.07 29.97
C ASP A 257 -13.16 -17.19 30.14
N PRO A 258 -14.37 -17.72 29.80
CA PRO A 258 -15.63 -17.01 29.98
C PRO A 258 -15.90 -16.55 31.42
N GLU A 259 -15.45 -17.33 32.42
CA GLU A 259 -15.59 -17.00 33.85
C GLU A 259 -14.78 -15.75 34.23
N PHE A 260 -13.56 -15.59 33.68
CA PHE A 260 -12.73 -14.40 33.89
C PHE A 260 -13.41 -13.16 33.30
N MET A 261 -13.91 -13.28 32.06
CA MET A 261 -14.69 -12.22 31.41
C MET A 261 -15.97 -11.86 32.17
N GLN A 262 -16.59 -12.78 32.91
CA GLN A 262 -17.84 -12.50 33.64
C GLN A 262 -17.60 -11.57 34.85
N GLY A 263 -16.41 -11.59 35.45
CA GLY A 263 -16.01 -10.74 36.57
C GLY A 263 -15.53 -9.33 36.21
N MET A 264 -15.19 -9.06 34.94
CA MET A 264 -14.68 -7.75 34.48
C MET A 264 -15.77 -6.66 34.43
N GLU A 265 -15.36 -5.41 34.61
CA GLU A 265 -16.23 -4.24 34.45
C GLU A 265 -16.70 -4.09 32.99
N GLU A 266 -17.95 -3.64 32.78
CA GLU A 266 -18.49 -3.42 31.43
C GLU A 266 -17.67 -2.40 30.62
N ALA A 267 -17.11 -1.37 31.28
CA ALA A 267 -16.19 -0.44 30.65
C ALA A 267 -14.96 -1.15 30.06
N GLU A 268 -14.34 -2.05 30.81
CA GLU A 268 -13.17 -2.82 30.38
C GLU A 268 -13.48 -3.78 29.22
N LYS A 269 -14.64 -4.46 29.29
CA LYS A 269 -15.17 -5.29 28.19
C LYS A 269 -15.37 -4.48 26.90
N THR A 270 -15.87 -3.24 27.00
CA THR A 270 -16.03 -2.37 25.83
C THR A 270 -14.70 -1.90 25.27
N ALA A 271 -13.76 -1.47 26.13
CA ALA A 271 -12.42 -1.05 25.72
C ALA A 271 -11.66 -2.18 25.01
N ARG A 272 -11.75 -3.42 25.51
CA ARG A 272 -11.13 -4.61 24.88
C ARG A 272 -11.73 -4.92 23.51
N LYS A 273 -13.06 -4.80 23.34
CA LYS A 273 -13.73 -4.94 22.04
C LYS A 273 -13.31 -3.85 21.05
N GLU A 274 -13.16 -2.61 21.54
CA GLU A 274 -12.71 -1.48 20.74
C GLU A 274 -11.24 -1.65 20.30
N ALA A 275 -10.34 -2.05 21.21
CA ALA A 275 -8.92 -2.30 20.91
C ALA A 275 -8.71 -3.45 19.91
N LYS A 276 -9.51 -4.53 19.99
CA LYS A 276 -9.50 -5.60 19.00
C LYS A 276 -9.95 -5.10 17.62
N ARG A 277 -10.99 -4.27 17.58
CA ARG A 277 -11.49 -3.66 16.34
C ARG A 277 -10.49 -2.66 15.75
N SER A 278 -9.83 -1.85 16.56
CA SER A 278 -8.83 -0.88 16.08
C SER A 278 -7.62 -1.59 15.48
N ALA A 279 -7.04 -2.57 16.19
CA ALA A 279 -5.91 -3.35 15.67
C ALA A 279 -6.21 -4.02 14.32
N TRP A 280 -7.42 -4.58 14.15
CA TRP A 280 -7.85 -5.15 12.87
C TRP A 280 -8.00 -4.09 11.76
N LEU A 281 -8.56 -2.91 12.06
CA LEU A 281 -8.69 -1.80 11.12
C LEU A 281 -7.32 -1.22 10.74
N ASP A 282 -6.40 -1.08 11.70
CA ASP A 282 -5.05 -0.57 11.50
C ASP A 282 -4.24 -1.52 10.60
N MET A 283 -4.32 -2.83 10.83
CA MET A 283 -3.69 -3.83 9.96
C MET A 283 -4.25 -3.81 8.54
N LEU A 284 -5.58 -3.67 8.40
CA LEU A 284 -6.23 -3.57 7.09
C LEU A 284 -5.82 -2.28 6.35
N TYR A 285 -5.72 -1.16 7.07
CA TYR A 285 -5.27 0.11 6.53
C TYR A 285 -3.81 0.03 6.05
N LEU A 286 -2.91 -0.47 6.90
CA LEU A 286 -1.51 -0.75 6.56
C LEU A 286 -1.41 -1.59 5.29
N ARG A 287 -2.11 -2.73 5.21
CA ARG A 287 -2.09 -3.61 4.04
C ARG A 287 -2.45 -2.87 2.75
N ASN A 288 -3.49 -2.03 2.79
CA ASN A 288 -3.93 -1.25 1.63
C ASN A 288 -2.90 -0.19 1.21
N GLN A 289 -2.18 0.39 2.17
CA GLN A 289 -1.10 1.35 1.92
C GLN A 289 0.14 0.66 1.32
N LEU A 290 0.52 -0.53 1.81
CA LEU A 290 1.59 -1.34 1.21
C LEU A 290 1.25 -1.77 -0.23
N ILE A 291 -0.01 -2.14 -0.50
CA ILE A 291 -0.48 -2.45 -1.87
C ILE A 291 -0.35 -1.23 -2.78
N SER A 292 -0.77 -0.05 -2.30
CA SER A 292 -0.65 1.21 -3.05
C SER A 292 0.82 1.56 -3.33
N TRP A 293 1.70 1.35 -2.36
CA TRP A 293 3.14 1.52 -2.52
C TRP A 293 3.74 0.52 -3.51
N LYS A 294 3.38 -0.76 -3.44
CA LYS A 294 3.78 -1.78 -4.42
C LYS A 294 3.40 -1.35 -5.85
N THR A 295 2.19 -0.84 -6.09
CA THR A 295 1.80 -0.34 -7.42
C THR A 295 2.66 0.84 -7.88
N CYS A 296 3.07 1.72 -6.95
CA CYS A 296 4.04 2.80 -7.21
C CYS A 296 5.43 2.22 -7.62
N LEU A 297 5.92 1.19 -6.91
CA LEU A 297 7.17 0.50 -7.25
C LEU A 297 7.10 -0.21 -8.61
N GLU A 298 5.99 -0.85 -8.94
CA GLU A 298 5.78 -1.48 -10.26
C GLU A 298 5.76 -0.45 -11.41
N ALA A 299 5.22 0.76 -11.16
CA ALA A 299 5.27 1.85 -12.14
C ALA A 299 6.70 2.36 -12.36
N LEU A 300 7.48 2.51 -11.28
CA LEU A 300 8.91 2.85 -11.35
C LEU A 300 9.71 1.76 -12.09
N TYR A 301 9.48 0.48 -11.77
CA TYR A 301 10.12 -0.66 -12.43
C TYR A 301 9.85 -0.68 -13.94
N LYS A 302 8.59 -0.49 -14.35
CA LYS A 302 8.23 -0.38 -15.77
C LYS A 302 8.91 0.82 -16.44
N HIS A 303 9.09 1.93 -15.71
CA HIS A 303 9.74 3.11 -16.24
C HIS A 303 11.26 3.00 -16.37
N ILE A 304 11.96 2.30 -15.47
CA ILE A 304 13.40 2.00 -15.64
C ILE A 304 13.64 1.25 -16.96
N ASN A 305 12.84 0.22 -17.23
CA ASN A 305 12.90 -0.52 -18.50
C ASN A 305 12.58 0.35 -19.73
N LEU A 306 11.82 1.44 -19.58
CA LEU A 306 11.59 2.40 -20.66
C LEU A 306 12.82 3.29 -20.89
N VAL A 307 13.45 3.77 -19.80
CA VAL A 307 14.69 4.56 -19.86
C VAL A 307 15.81 3.75 -20.51
N ASP A 308 16.05 2.51 -20.06
CA ASP A 308 17.03 1.59 -20.66
C ASP A 308 16.81 1.46 -22.18
N ARG A 309 15.56 1.20 -22.61
CA ARG A 309 15.20 1.05 -24.03
C ARG A 309 15.38 2.33 -24.85
N THR A 310 15.08 3.50 -24.29
CA THR A 310 15.28 4.78 -24.98
C THR A 310 16.77 5.01 -25.22
N ILE A 311 17.60 4.79 -24.20
CA ILE A 311 19.06 4.98 -24.30
C ILE A 311 19.67 4.05 -25.35
N SER A 312 19.33 2.76 -25.35
CA SER A 312 19.84 1.80 -26.35
C SER A 312 19.39 2.14 -27.77
N ARG A 313 18.13 2.56 -27.99
CA ARG A 313 17.66 2.94 -29.34
C ARG A 313 18.37 4.18 -29.89
N GLU A 314 18.78 5.10 -29.03
CA GLU A 314 19.61 6.23 -29.45
C GLU A 314 21.04 5.81 -29.80
N GLU A 315 21.59 4.77 -29.14
CA GLU A 315 22.89 4.20 -29.53
C GLU A 315 22.78 3.57 -30.93
N ASP A 316 21.79 2.71 -31.16
CA ASP A 316 21.57 2.02 -32.43
C ASP A 316 21.51 2.99 -33.62
N MET A 317 20.71 4.08 -33.51
CA MET A 317 20.61 5.07 -34.58
C MET A 317 21.92 5.85 -34.80
N GLN A 318 22.70 6.08 -33.73
CA GLN A 318 23.98 6.79 -33.82
C GLN A 318 25.07 5.92 -34.47
N TYR A 319 25.05 4.60 -34.23
CA TYR A 319 25.90 3.63 -34.94
C TYR A 319 25.49 3.48 -36.42
N GLN A 320 24.19 3.38 -36.70
CA GLN A 320 23.69 3.26 -38.07
C GLN A 320 24.05 4.49 -38.92
N TYR A 321 23.84 5.70 -38.38
CA TYR A 321 24.23 6.94 -39.06
C TYR A 321 25.75 7.07 -39.24
N ARG A 322 26.56 6.61 -38.28
CA ARG A 322 28.03 6.61 -38.44
C ARG A 322 28.46 5.73 -39.61
N ASN A 323 27.90 4.52 -39.71
CA ASN A 323 28.27 3.58 -40.78
C ASN A 323 27.79 4.03 -42.17
N GLU A 324 26.66 4.74 -42.26
CA GLU A 324 26.09 5.23 -43.52
C GLU A 324 26.94 6.33 -44.18
N TYR A 325 27.77 7.06 -43.41
CA TYR A 325 28.69 8.09 -43.92
C TYR A 325 30.16 7.63 -44.01
N THR A 326 30.54 6.50 -43.39
CA THR A 326 31.86 5.86 -43.58
C THR A 326 31.85 4.75 -44.62
N GLY A 327 30.72 4.48 -45.27
CA GLY A 327 30.55 3.39 -46.24
C GLY A 327 31.23 3.59 -47.60
N ASP A 328 31.86 4.75 -47.84
CA ASP A 328 32.42 5.12 -49.14
C ASP A 328 33.95 5.37 -49.04
N PHE A 329 34.70 4.39 -48.50
CA PHE A 329 36.14 4.19 -48.76
C PHE A 329 36.63 2.85 -48.18
N CYS A 330 36.62 1.79 -48.99
CA CYS A 330 37.70 0.81 -49.20
C CYS A 330 37.20 -0.47 -49.90
N ASN A 331 37.81 -0.81 -51.04
CA ASN A 331 37.73 -2.14 -51.64
C ASN A 331 38.71 -3.09 -50.93
N ASP A 332 38.46 -4.40 -51.03
CA ASP A 332 39.38 -5.54 -50.84
C ASP A 332 40.47 -5.45 -49.74
N GLU A 333 40.36 -6.27 -48.70
CA GLU A 333 40.87 -7.66 -48.73
C GLU A 333 40.35 -8.46 -47.53
N GLY A 334 40.30 -9.79 -47.67
CA GLY A 334 39.67 -10.66 -46.68
C GLY A 334 40.56 -11.00 -45.48
N SER A 335 39.95 -11.10 -44.30
CA SER A 335 40.42 -12.02 -43.26
C SER A 335 39.25 -12.48 -42.37
N ILE A 336 39.22 -13.78 -42.13
CA ILE A 336 38.30 -14.44 -41.19
C ILE A 336 38.92 -14.34 -39.81
N SER A 337 38.16 -13.88 -38.82
CA SER A 337 38.47 -14.16 -37.42
C SER A 337 37.19 -14.28 -36.61
N ASP A 338 36.95 -15.48 -36.10
CA ASP A 338 35.79 -15.88 -35.32
C ASP A 338 35.62 -15.07 -34.02
N PHE A 339 34.37 -14.84 -33.62
CA PHE A 339 34.03 -14.61 -32.21
C PHE A 339 32.68 -15.24 -31.88
N ASP A 340 32.71 -16.29 -31.06
CA ASP A 340 31.57 -17.17 -30.80
C ASP A 340 30.43 -16.50 -30.02
N SER A 341 29.23 -16.51 -30.58
CA SER A 341 27.98 -16.27 -29.85
C SER A 341 27.32 -17.59 -29.47
N TYR A 342 27.58 -18.11 -28.26
CA TYR A 342 26.85 -19.24 -27.72
C TYR A 342 25.39 -18.85 -27.38
N SER A 343 24.43 -19.41 -28.12
CA SER A 343 23.03 -19.53 -27.71
C SER A 343 22.40 -20.69 -28.48
N ASN A 344 22.34 -21.85 -27.83
CA ASN A 344 21.85 -23.10 -28.40
C ASN A 344 20.37 -23.33 -28.02
N ASP A 345 19.63 -23.99 -28.93
CA ASP A 345 18.38 -24.75 -28.69
C ASP A 345 17.12 -23.96 -28.25
N SER A 346 15.88 -24.28 -28.68
CA SER A 346 15.33 -25.23 -29.67
C SER A 346 13.82 -24.90 -29.86
N SER A 347 13.06 -25.31 -30.90
CA SER A 347 13.32 -25.89 -32.24
C SER A 347 12.02 -25.88 -33.07
N SER A 348 12.10 -26.00 -34.41
CA SER A 348 11.02 -26.35 -35.38
C SER A 348 9.83 -25.35 -35.53
N ASP A 349 9.30 -25.08 -36.73
CA ASP A 349 9.20 -25.96 -37.91
C ASP A 349 8.95 -25.24 -39.27
N GLN A 350 9.34 -25.92 -40.36
CA GLN A 350 8.85 -25.84 -41.76
C GLN A 350 9.09 -24.58 -42.65
N SER A 351 9.93 -24.80 -43.68
CA SER A 351 10.00 -24.10 -44.99
C SER A 351 9.47 -25.07 -46.10
N PRO A 352 9.51 -24.78 -47.43
CA PRO A 352 9.85 -23.57 -48.21
C PRO A 352 8.65 -23.17 -49.13
N ALA A 353 8.68 -22.56 -50.33
CA ALA A 353 9.72 -22.09 -51.28
C ALA A 353 9.16 -20.99 -52.24
N ASP A 354 10.05 -20.26 -52.94
CA ASP A 354 10.17 -20.23 -54.43
C ASP A 354 10.67 -18.88 -55.04
N ILE A 355 11.89 -18.96 -55.60
CA ILE A 355 12.28 -18.56 -56.98
C ILE A 355 11.97 -17.13 -57.49
N SER A 356 13.01 -16.29 -57.47
CA SER A 356 13.30 -15.13 -58.36
C SER A 356 13.54 -15.62 -59.83
N PRO A 357 13.43 -14.83 -60.95
CA PRO A 357 14.00 -13.46 -61.05
C PRO A 357 13.51 -12.43 -62.12
N ASN A 358 14.13 -11.25 -62.03
CA ASN A 358 14.64 -10.36 -63.10
C ASN A 358 13.79 -9.23 -63.74
N CYS A 359 14.14 -8.00 -63.34
CA CYS A 359 14.50 -6.81 -64.13
C CYS A 359 13.77 -6.43 -65.44
N ASN A 360 13.22 -5.20 -65.51
CA ASN A 360 13.91 -4.10 -66.20
C ASN A 360 13.23 -2.71 -66.06
N THR A 361 14.10 -1.71 -65.95
CA THR A 361 13.94 -0.24 -66.06
C THR A 361 12.68 0.35 -66.71
N ARG A 362 12.14 1.41 -66.09
CA ARG A 362 11.70 2.64 -66.80
C ARG A 362 11.69 3.85 -65.87
N ASP A 363 12.39 4.91 -66.27
CA ASP A 363 12.38 6.20 -65.59
C ASP A 363 10.99 6.86 -65.62
N THR A 364 10.61 7.54 -64.54
CA THR A 364 9.81 8.77 -64.62
C THR A 364 9.85 9.56 -63.31
N ASN A 365 10.58 10.68 -63.35
CA ASN A 365 10.38 11.92 -62.59
C ASN A 365 9.39 11.88 -61.41
N ILE A 366 9.92 11.87 -60.17
CA ILE A 366 9.24 12.43 -59.00
C ILE A 366 10.07 13.59 -58.49
N SER A 367 9.45 14.77 -58.42
CA SER A 367 10.10 16.05 -58.11
C SER A 367 10.74 16.04 -56.72
N ARG A 368 12.04 16.38 -56.65
CA ARG A 368 12.70 16.73 -55.39
C ARG A 368 12.05 18.02 -54.84
N VAL A 369 11.16 17.87 -53.86
CA VAL A 369 10.84 18.98 -52.95
C VAL A 369 12.05 19.17 -52.05
N ILE A 370 12.85 20.18 -52.36
CA ILE A 370 13.90 20.66 -51.47
C ILE A 370 13.19 21.34 -50.31
N TYR A 371 13.12 20.67 -49.17
CA TYR A 371 12.88 21.37 -47.90
C TYR A 371 14.17 22.10 -47.55
N GLU A 372 14.17 23.42 -47.73
CA GLU A 372 15.21 24.28 -47.17
C GLU A 372 15.20 24.10 -45.65
N VAL A 373 16.29 23.56 -45.10
CA VAL A 373 16.53 23.52 -43.66
C VAL A 373 16.75 24.98 -43.21
N PRO A 374 15.88 25.56 -42.35
CA PRO A 374 16.09 26.93 -41.87
C PRO A 374 17.42 27.00 -41.11
N GLN A 375 18.30 27.90 -41.53
CA GLN A 375 19.64 27.98 -40.96
C GLN A 375 19.61 28.40 -39.48
N MET A 376 20.42 27.69 -38.71
CA MET A 376 20.87 27.93 -37.33
C MET A 376 20.67 29.36 -36.80
N TYR A 377 20.09 29.45 -35.59
CA TYR A 377 20.36 30.58 -34.71
C TYR A 377 21.84 30.56 -34.32
N ASN A 378 22.57 31.59 -34.75
CA ASN A 378 23.93 31.84 -34.25
C ASN A 378 23.86 32.28 -32.78
N HIS A 379 24.25 31.39 -31.88
CA HIS A 379 24.83 31.78 -30.60
C HIS A 379 26.32 31.41 -30.61
N GLN A 380 27.14 32.29 -30.05
CA GLN A 380 28.60 32.21 -30.21
C GLN A 380 29.14 30.88 -29.72
N LYS A 381 29.87 30.20 -30.60
CA LYS A 381 30.54 28.92 -30.36
C LYS A 381 31.70 29.12 -29.37
N SER A 382 31.37 29.14 -28.08
CA SER A 382 32.33 28.80 -27.04
C SER A 382 32.67 27.33 -27.18
N GLU A 383 33.95 27.00 -27.31
CA GLU A 383 34.42 25.62 -27.24
C GLU A 383 34.31 25.12 -25.80
N SER A 384 33.12 24.64 -25.44
CA SER A 384 32.91 23.76 -24.29
C SER A 384 32.86 22.33 -24.81
N GLU A 385 33.85 21.53 -24.42
CA GLU A 385 33.89 20.10 -24.70
C GLU A 385 32.55 19.46 -24.29
N ILE A 386 31.85 18.85 -25.26
CA ILE A 386 30.63 18.09 -24.97
C ILE A 386 31.07 16.87 -24.17
N LEU A 387 30.79 16.87 -22.87
CA LEU A 387 31.11 15.76 -21.98
C LEU A 387 30.31 14.53 -22.44
N ILE A 388 30.97 13.62 -23.17
CA ILE A 388 30.34 12.38 -23.63
C ILE A 388 30.17 11.47 -22.40
N ILE A 389 29.02 11.60 -21.74
CA ILE A 389 28.62 10.70 -20.66
C ILE A 389 28.57 9.29 -21.26
N PRO A 390 29.36 8.32 -20.75
CA PRO A 390 29.30 6.97 -21.27
C PRO A 390 27.92 6.38 -20.92
N LYS A 391 27.06 6.24 -21.93
CA LYS A 391 25.70 5.69 -21.80
C LYS A 391 25.67 4.32 -21.11
N SER A 392 26.75 3.54 -21.28
CA SER A 392 27.03 2.30 -20.55
C SER A 392 26.96 2.44 -19.02
N HIS A 393 27.36 3.56 -18.43
CA HIS A 393 27.20 3.82 -16.99
C HIS A 393 25.73 3.99 -16.59
N ILE A 394 24.93 4.65 -17.43
CA ILE A 394 23.50 4.86 -17.18
C ILE A 394 22.79 3.49 -17.28
N ILE A 395 23.02 2.71 -18.34
CA ILE A 395 22.47 1.36 -18.52
C ILE A 395 22.88 0.43 -17.36
N ARG A 396 24.16 0.44 -16.94
CA ARG A 396 24.64 -0.34 -15.80
C ARG A 396 24.01 0.09 -14.47
N THR A 397 23.69 1.36 -14.31
CA THR A 397 22.98 1.88 -13.13
C THR A 397 21.49 1.51 -13.18
N GLY A 398 20.85 1.61 -14.34
CA GLY A 398 19.48 1.15 -14.58
C GLY A 398 19.31 -0.32 -14.20
N ALA A 399 20.25 -1.17 -14.62
CA ALA A 399 20.31 -2.56 -14.21
C ALA A 399 20.42 -2.74 -12.69
N LYS A 400 21.39 -2.11 -12.01
CA LYS A 400 21.52 -2.15 -10.54
C LYS A 400 20.22 -1.76 -9.82
N ILE A 401 19.61 -0.66 -10.26
CA ILE A 401 18.37 -0.14 -9.65
C ILE A 401 17.19 -1.09 -9.91
N ARG A 402 17.05 -1.59 -11.13
CA ARG A 402 15.97 -2.53 -11.52
C ARG A 402 16.03 -3.82 -10.72
N ASP A 403 17.22 -4.43 -10.65
CA ASP A 403 17.42 -5.70 -9.98
C ASP A 403 17.16 -5.54 -8.46
N ARG A 404 17.66 -4.45 -7.86
CA ARG A 404 17.38 -4.11 -6.46
C ARG A 404 15.90 -3.80 -6.20
N LEU A 405 15.24 -3.07 -7.10
CA LEU A 405 13.81 -2.76 -6.99
C LEU A 405 12.95 -4.03 -7.05
N GLN A 406 13.37 -5.04 -7.82
CA GLN A 406 12.71 -6.35 -7.86
C GLN A 406 12.81 -7.09 -6.52
N GLU A 407 13.96 -7.05 -5.84
CA GLU A 407 14.08 -7.57 -4.46
C GLU A 407 13.14 -6.84 -3.50
N ILE A 408 13.09 -5.50 -3.56
CA ILE A 408 12.24 -4.69 -2.68
C ILE A 408 10.75 -4.98 -2.94
N ILE A 409 10.34 -5.14 -4.20
CA ILE A 409 8.98 -5.57 -4.55
C ILE A 409 8.68 -6.96 -3.97
N LYS A 410 9.65 -7.89 -3.94
CA LYS A 410 9.49 -9.20 -3.29
C LYS A 410 9.28 -9.05 -1.78
N ASP A 411 10.09 -8.24 -1.09
CA ASP A 411 9.93 -7.96 0.34
C ASP A 411 8.53 -7.41 0.66
N TYR A 412 8.05 -6.44 -0.12
CA TYR A 412 6.70 -5.89 0.04
C TYR A 412 5.60 -6.93 -0.25
N ASN A 413 5.78 -7.83 -1.21
CA ASN A 413 4.81 -8.92 -1.43
C ASN A 413 4.72 -9.86 -0.21
N GLU A 414 5.86 -10.19 0.43
CA GLU A 414 5.87 -11.02 1.63
C GLU A 414 5.19 -10.29 2.80
N LYS A 415 5.52 -9.01 3.04
CA LYS A 415 4.85 -8.22 4.08
C LYS A 415 3.35 -8.01 3.82
N ILE A 416 2.91 -7.85 2.57
CA ILE A 416 1.47 -7.81 2.22
C ILE A 416 0.82 -9.17 2.49
N ARG A 417 1.53 -10.29 2.28
CA ARG A 417 1.05 -11.64 2.61
C ARG A 417 0.91 -11.82 4.12
N GLU A 418 1.93 -11.48 4.91
CA GLU A 418 1.87 -11.46 6.38
C GLU A 418 0.65 -10.65 6.86
N CYS A 419 0.47 -9.42 6.34
CA CYS A 419 -0.70 -8.58 6.66
C CYS A 419 -2.04 -9.23 6.27
N THR A 420 -2.07 -10.01 5.19
CA THR A 420 -3.28 -10.72 4.75
C THR A 420 -3.60 -11.86 5.70
N THR A 421 -2.60 -12.69 6.02
CA THR A 421 -2.73 -13.81 6.95
C THR A 421 -3.08 -13.37 8.37
N GLY A 422 -2.51 -12.27 8.88
CA GLY A 422 -2.90 -11.72 10.19
C GLY A 422 -4.37 -11.28 10.23
N VAL A 423 -4.82 -10.54 9.21
CA VAL A 423 -6.22 -10.11 9.07
C VAL A 423 -7.18 -11.30 8.95
N GLU A 424 -6.82 -12.33 8.18
CA GLU A 424 -7.61 -13.56 8.04
C GLU A 424 -7.60 -14.40 9.34
N GLY A 425 -6.47 -14.50 10.03
CA GLY A 425 -6.33 -15.19 11.30
C GLY A 425 -7.23 -14.61 12.39
N MET A 426 -7.29 -13.28 12.51
CA MET A 426 -8.23 -12.58 13.41
C MET A 426 -9.69 -12.92 13.06
N VAL A 427 -10.05 -12.96 11.77
CA VAL A 427 -11.41 -13.31 11.33
C VAL A 427 -11.75 -14.78 11.63
N MET A 428 -10.79 -15.71 11.51
CA MET A 428 -11.00 -17.12 11.87
C MET A 428 -11.11 -17.31 13.38
N ALA A 429 -10.21 -16.73 14.18
CA ALA A 429 -10.24 -16.83 15.64
C ALA A 429 -11.54 -16.26 16.24
N THR A 430 -11.99 -15.09 15.75
CA THR A 430 -13.28 -14.51 16.19
C THR A 430 -14.48 -15.36 15.76
N GLN A 431 -14.44 -16.02 14.60
CA GLN A 431 -15.48 -16.96 14.19
C GLN A 431 -15.49 -18.25 15.02
N TRP A 432 -14.33 -18.78 15.40
CA TRP A 432 -14.21 -19.96 16.27
C TRP A 432 -14.73 -19.69 17.67
N ALA A 433 -14.29 -18.62 18.33
CA ALA A 433 -14.79 -18.20 19.64
C ALA A 433 -16.32 -17.96 19.64
N GLN A 434 -16.86 -17.35 18.57
CA GLN A 434 -18.30 -17.19 18.42
C GLN A 434 -19.03 -18.52 18.14
N GLY A 435 -18.38 -19.48 17.48
CA GLY A 435 -18.89 -20.82 17.25
C GLY A 435 -19.00 -21.63 18.54
N GLU A 436 -17.96 -21.62 19.37
CA GLU A 436 -17.91 -22.35 20.64
C GLU A 436 -18.93 -21.81 21.65
N THR A 437 -18.98 -20.49 21.86
CA THR A 437 -20.00 -19.85 22.71
C THR A 437 -21.42 -20.13 22.22
N ASN A 438 -21.68 -20.16 20.91
CA ASN A 438 -22.98 -20.56 20.37
C ASN A 438 -23.34 -22.03 20.66
N VAL A 439 -22.35 -22.94 20.61
CA VAL A 439 -22.54 -24.36 20.98
C VAL A 439 -22.80 -24.49 22.48
N GLU A 440 -22.05 -23.79 23.32
CA GLU A 440 -22.24 -23.77 24.77
C GLU A 440 -23.63 -23.23 25.15
N ILE A 441 -24.03 -22.09 24.60
CA ILE A 441 -25.38 -21.51 24.80
C ILE A 441 -26.46 -22.50 24.33
N ALA A 442 -26.26 -23.18 23.19
CA ALA A 442 -27.20 -24.20 22.71
C ALA A 442 -27.27 -25.42 23.65
N LEU A 443 -26.14 -25.85 24.22
CA LEU A 443 -26.08 -26.93 25.20
C LEU A 443 -26.78 -26.53 26.51
N ALA A 444 -26.47 -25.35 27.08
CA ALA A 444 -27.11 -24.81 28.28
C ALA A 444 -28.62 -24.63 28.08
N THR A 445 -29.04 -24.03 26.97
CA THR A 445 -30.46 -23.89 26.60
C THR A 445 -31.15 -25.26 26.44
N SER A 446 -30.44 -26.28 25.97
CA SER A 446 -30.97 -27.64 25.88
C SER A 446 -31.14 -28.32 27.24
N GLN A 447 -30.33 -27.96 28.24
CA GLN A 447 -30.46 -28.41 29.63
C GLN A 447 -31.60 -27.68 30.34
N ASP A 448 -31.66 -26.35 30.23
CA ASP A 448 -32.77 -25.55 30.76
C ASP A 448 -34.12 -25.99 30.18
N SER A 449 -34.16 -26.30 28.88
CA SER A 449 -35.32 -26.92 28.23
C SER A 449 -35.75 -28.26 28.86
N ARG A 450 -34.87 -29.01 29.54
CA ARG A 450 -35.24 -30.22 30.30
C ARG A 450 -35.81 -29.84 31.66
N HIS A 451 -35.20 -28.90 32.35
CA HIS A 451 -35.70 -28.39 33.64
C HIS A 451 -37.10 -27.77 33.49
N MET A 452 -37.29 -26.89 32.50
CA MET A 452 -38.60 -26.31 32.16
C MET A 452 -39.67 -27.38 31.91
N ARG A 453 -39.34 -28.45 31.17
CA ARG A 453 -40.27 -29.58 30.93
C ARG A 453 -40.60 -30.35 32.21
N SER A 454 -39.65 -30.49 33.14
CA SER A 454 -39.90 -31.15 34.43
C SER A 454 -40.82 -30.32 35.33
N ILE A 455 -40.63 -28.99 35.38
CA ILE A 455 -41.51 -28.08 36.14
C ILE A 455 -42.92 -28.08 35.56
N ALA A 456 -43.05 -28.02 34.23
CA ALA A 456 -44.34 -28.10 33.55
C ALA A 456 -45.08 -29.44 33.82
N LEU A 457 -44.34 -30.56 33.88
CA LEU A 457 -44.91 -31.87 34.25
C LEU A 457 -45.45 -31.83 35.69
N VAL A 458 -44.69 -31.28 36.64
CA VAL A 458 -45.12 -31.12 38.04
C VAL A 458 -46.40 -30.28 38.13
N THR A 459 -46.48 -29.13 37.45
CA THR A 459 -47.70 -28.30 37.47
C THR A 459 -48.90 -29.00 36.84
N MET A 460 -48.72 -29.78 35.77
CA MET A 460 -49.78 -30.59 35.16
C MET A 460 -50.35 -31.67 36.08
N ILE A 461 -49.55 -32.19 37.02
CA ILE A 461 -50.03 -33.16 38.04
C ILE A 461 -50.79 -32.44 39.17
N PHE A 462 -50.28 -31.31 39.66
CA PHE A 462 -50.89 -30.62 40.81
C PHE A 462 -52.15 -29.81 40.45
N LEU A 463 -52.20 -29.22 39.26
CA LEU A 463 -53.28 -28.29 38.88
C LEU A 463 -54.70 -28.92 38.88
N PRO A 464 -54.93 -30.15 38.37
CA PRO A 464 -56.23 -30.82 38.50
C PRO A 464 -56.59 -31.12 39.95
N GLY A 465 -55.62 -31.57 40.77
CA GLY A 465 -55.84 -31.87 42.18
C GLY A 465 -56.24 -30.63 42.98
N THR A 466 -55.56 -29.50 42.78
CA THR A 466 -55.88 -28.23 43.45
C THR A 466 -57.22 -27.64 43.00
N PHE A 467 -57.60 -27.82 41.72
CA PHE A 467 -58.90 -27.39 41.20
C PHE A 467 -60.05 -28.13 41.90
N PHE A 468 -59.98 -29.46 41.98
CA PHE A 468 -61.01 -30.24 42.67
C PHE A 468 -60.99 -29.99 44.18
N ALA A 469 -59.83 -29.92 44.83
CA ALA A 469 -59.75 -29.55 46.24
C ALA A 469 -60.45 -28.21 46.54
N SER A 470 -60.31 -27.21 45.65
CA SER A 470 -60.98 -25.92 45.78
C SER A 470 -62.51 -26.02 45.61
N ILE A 471 -62.98 -26.77 44.60
CA ILE A 471 -64.42 -27.01 44.38
C ILE A 471 -65.06 -27.71 45.59
N PHE A 472 -64.43 -28.75 46.12
CA PHE A 472 -64.97 -29.47 47.28
C PHE A 472 -64.80 -28.69 48.60
N SER A 473 -63.85 -27.75 48.69
CA SER A 473 -63.71 -26.81 49.82
C SER A 473 -64.79 -25.73 49.84
N MET A 474 -65.44 -25.41 48.72
CA MET A 474 -66.49 -24.38 48.66
C MET A 474 -67.86 -24.82 49.23
N GLY A 475 -67.88 -25.80 50.14
CA GLY A 475 -69.05 -26.14 50.96
C GLY A 475 -69.79 -27.44 50.61
N PHE A 476 -69.17 -28.38 49.90
CA PHE A 476 -69.84 -29.66 49.55
C PHE A 476 -69.82 -30.71 50.69
N PHE A 477 -69.08 -30.47 51.77
CA PHE A 477 -69.04 -31.32 52.96
C PHE A 477 -69.52 -30.54 54.19
N GLU A 478 -70.74 -30.82 54.64
CA GLU A 478 -71.34 -30.17 55.81
C GLU A 478 -71.02 -30.95 57.10
N TRP A 479 -70.13 -30.39 57.93
CA TRP A 479 -69.64 -31.03 59.15
C TRP A 479 -70.53 -30.73 60.36
N GLN A 480 -71.75 -31.27 60.40
CA GLN A 480 -72.60 -31.24 61.59
C GLN A 480 -72.79 -32.63 62.21
N GLY A 481 -71.85 -32.99 63.09
CA GLY A 481 -72.01 -34.11 64.01
C GLY A 481 -72.57 -33.63 65.35
N MET A 482 -73.87 -33.84 65.60
CA MET A 482 -74.35 -33.90 66.98
C MET A 482 -73.64 -35.08 67.68
N ASN A 483 -73.00 -34.81 68.82
CA ASN A 483 -72.34 -35.78 69.72
C ASN A 483 -70.88 -36.18 69.42
N GLY A 484 -70.05 -35.26 68.91
CA GLY A 484 -68.61 -35.24 69.21
C GLY A 484 -67.72 -36.34 68.62
N THR A 485 -68.22 -37.19 67.73
CA THR A 485 -67.42 -38.15 66.97
C THR A 485 -67.13 -37.62 65.57
N ILE A 486 -65.86 -37.72 65.14
CA ILE A 486 -65.43 -37.31 63.80
C ILE A 486 -65.88 -38.40 62.81
N VAL A 487 -66.92 -38.14 62.02
CA VAL A 487 -67.43 -39.06 60.99
C VAL A 487 -67.10 -38.52 59.61
N VAL A 488 -66.31 -39.27 58.85
CA VAL A 488 -65.97 -38.95 57.45
C VAL A 488 -67.12 -39.40 56.53
N SER A 489 -67.55 -38.52 55.61
CA SER A 489 -68.63 -38.83 54.67
C SER A 489 -68.27 -40.00 53.73
N GLN A 490 -69.21 -40.94 53.57
CA GLN A 490 -69.06 -42.15 52.74
C GLN A 490 -68.84 -41.83 51.24
N SER A 491 -69.14 -40.61 50.79
CA SER A 491 -68.94 -40.17 49.40
C SER A 491 -67.51 -39.69 49.08
N PHE A 492 -66.58 -39.67 50.05
CA PHE A 492 -65.19 -39.23 49.85
C PHE A 492 -64.46 -39.96 48.70
N TRP A 493 -64.84 -41.19 48.40
CA TRP A 493 -64.25 -41.97 47.29
C TRP A 493 -64.47 -41.34 45.91
N ILE A 494 -65.57 -40.58 45.71
CA ILE A 494 -65.86 -39.87 44.46
C ILE A 494 -64.83 -38.76 44.18
N TYR A 495 -64.39 -38.04 45.22
CA TYR A 495 -63.30 -37.07 45.10
C TYR A 495 -62.01 -37.75 44.61
N VAL A 496 -61.65 -38.89 45.20
CA VAL A 496 -60.43 -39.64 44.85
C VAL A 496 -60.48 -40.12 43.39
N VAL A 497 -61.60 -40.71 42.95
CA VAL A 497 -61.76 -41.21 41.57
C VAL A 497 -61.73 -40.07 40.55
N LEU A 498 -62.45 -38.98 40.81
CA LEU A 498 -62.56 -37.86 39.88
C LEU A 498 -61.24 -37.10 39.74
N ALA A 499 -60.57 -36.82 40.86
CA ALA A 499 -59.24 -36.19 40.85
C ALA A 499 -58.22 -37.06 40.11
N ALA A 500 -58.14 -38.36 40.45
CA ALA A 500 -57.23 -39.31 39.81
C ALA A 500 -57.46 -39.41 38.29
N GLY A 501 -58.72 -39.49 37.86
CA GLY A 501 -59.10 -39.56 36.45
C GLY A 501 -58.66 -38.34 35.64
N PHE A 502 -58.84 -37.12 36.16
CA PHE A 502 -58.40 -35.90 35.49
C PHE A 502 -56.87 -35.73 35.49
N THR A 503 -56.14 -36.16 36.53
CA THR A 503 -54.67 -36.25 36.47
C THR A 503 -54.19 -37.26 35.43
N ALA A 504 -54.84 -38.43 35.32
CA ALA A 504 -54.47 -39.42 34.31
C ALA A 504 -54.73 -38.91 32.87
N LEU A 505 -55.83 -38.18 32.66
CA LEU A 505 -56.16 -37.58 31.36
C LEU A 505 -55.16 -36.49 30.96
N THR A 506 -54.83 -35.57 31.88
CA THR A 506 -53.87 -34.47 31.60
C THR A 506 -52.45 -34.96 31.34
N VAL A 507 -51.93 -35.88 32.18
CA VAL A 507 -50.61 -36.51 31.96
C VAL A 507 -50.62 -37.37 30.69
N GLY A 508 -51.70 -38.11 30.42
CA GLY A 508 -51.86 -38.92 29.21
C GLY A 508 -51.88 -38.09 27.93
N ALA A 509 -52.57 -36.95 27.95
CA ALA A 509 -52.59 -36.00 26.83
C ALA A 509 -51.19 -35.40 26.58
N TRP A 510 -50.46 -35.03 27.64
CA TRP A 510 -49.08 -34.55 27.53
C TRP A 510 -48.14 -35.61 26.95
N TRP A 511 -48.23 -36.86 27.41
CA TRP A 511 -47.43 -37.97 26.86
C TRP A 511 -47.74 -38.22 25.38
N TYR A 512 -49.02 -38.25 25.01
CA TYR A 512 -49.45 -38.48 23.63
C TYR A 512 -49.03 -37.35 22.68
N LEU A 513 -49.16 -36.09 23.08
CA LEU A 513 -48.78 -34.94 22.25
C LEU A 513 -47.27 -34.69 22.27
N GLY A 514 -46.65 -34.67 23.44
CA GLY A 514 -45.25 -34.30 23.65
C GLY A 514 -44.25 -35.41 23.30
N VAL A 515 -44.54 -36.67 23.64
CA VAL A 515 -43.61 -37.80 23.39
C VAL A 515 -43.97 -38.51 22.09
N TYR A 516 -45.22 -38.92 21.91
CA TYR A 516 -45.62 -39.77 20.80
C TYR A 516 -45.69 -39.02 19.45
N ARG A 517 -46.29 -37.81 19.37
CA ARG A 517 -46.31 -37.03 18.12
C ARG A 517 -44.94 -36.44 17.74
N TYR A 518 -44.14 -35.98 18.70
CA TYR A 518 -42.80 -35.41 18.42
C TYR A 518 -41.87 -36.43 17.76
N LYS A 519 -41.86 -37.69 18.25
CA LYS A 519 -41.05 -38.77 17.68
C LYS A 519 -41.43 -39.07 16.21
N ARG A 520 -42.73 -39.02 15.88
CA ARG A 520 -43.26 -39.28 14.52
C ARG A 520 -42.97 -38.15 13.52
N HIS A 521 -42.90 -36.89 13.97
CA HIS A 521 -42.47 -35.78 13.09
C HIS A 521 -40.98 -35.86 12.74
N ARG A 522 -40.11 -36.17 13.70
CA ARG A 522 -38.64 -36.24 13.44
C ARG A 522 -38.27 -37.31 12.42
N SER A 523 -38.93 -38.47 12.43
CA SER A 523 -38.77 -39.54 11.42
C SER A 523 -39.26 -39.16 10.01
N MET A 524 -40.20 -38.20 9.91
CA MET A 524 -40.70 -37.71 8.64
C MET A 524 -39.76 -36.67 8.01
N VAL A 525 -39.13 -35.83 8.84
CA VAL A 525 -38.12 -34.85 8.39
C VAL A 525 -36.83 -35.54 7.96
N SER A 526 -36.37 -36.57 8.68
CA SER A 526 -35.15 -37.30 8.31
C SER A 526 -35.29 -38.03 6.96
N SER A 527 -36.45 -38.63 6.68
CA SER A 527 -36.72 -39.30 5.40
C SER A 527 -36.87 -38.34 4.21
N LEU A 528 -37.34 -37.11 4.44
CA LEU A 528 -37.36 -36.05 3.42
C LEU A 528 -35.94 -35.52 3.12
N SER A 529 -35.12 -35.27 4.15
CA SER A 529 -33.72 -34.83 3.97
C SER A 529 -32.89 -35.87 3.21
N GLN A 530 -33.06 -37.16 3.53
CA GLN A 530 -32.37 -38.26 2.86
C GLN A 530 -32.78 -38.41 1.38
N ARG A 531 -34.06 -38.15 1.04
CA ARG A 531 -34.55 -38.09 -0.36
C ARG A 531 -34.04 -36.85 -1.12
N GLY A 532 -33.88 -35.70 -0.45
CA GLY A 532 -33.25 -34.52 -1.04
C GLY A 532 -31.79 -34.78 -1.43
N ALA A 533 -31.03 -35.37 -0.50
CA ALA A 533 -29.62 -35.68 -0.70
C ALA A 533 -29.34 -36.80 -1.74
N SER A 534 -30.29 -37.70 -1.99
CA SER A 534 -30.19 -38.67 -3.10
C SER A 534 -30.47 -38.02 -4.45
N ASN A 535 -31.47 -37.14 -4.53
CA ASN A 535 -31.86 -36.49 -5.78
C ASN A 535 -30.79 -35.51 -6.28
N LEU A 536 -30.12 -34.78 -5.37
CA LEU A 536 -28.99 -33.91 -5.72
C LEU A 536 -27.79 -34.69 -6.28
N ARG A 537 -27.45 -35.85 -5.69
CA ARG A 537 -26.39 -36.74 -6.23
C ARG A 537 -26.74 -37.34 -7.59
N HIS A 538 -28.01 -37.62 -7.83
CA HIS A 538 -28.49 -38.07 -9.14
C HIS A 538 -28.44 -36.94 -10.19
N LEU A 539 -28.73 -35.70 -9.81
CA LEU A 539 -28.59 -34.54 -10.69
C LEU A 539 -27.13 -34.23 -11.02
N SER A 540 -26.21 -34.30 -10.06
CA SER A 540 -24.78 -34.11 -10.33
C SER A 540 -24.22 -35.19 -11.26
N SER A 541 -24.64 -36.45 -11.13
CA SER A 541 -24.19 -37.51 -12.04
C SER A 541 -24.78 -37.40 -13.45
N LEU A 542 -25.99 -36.84 -13.60
CA LEU A 542 -26.58 -36.53 -14.90
C LEU A 542 -25.93 -35.31 -15.57
N MET A 543 -25.50 -34.30 -14.80
CA MET A 543 -24.75 -33.16 -15.35
C MET A 543 -23.33 -33.56 -15.78
N ALA A 544 -22.64 -34.40 -14.99
CA ALA A 544 -21.33 -34.94 -15.38
C ALA A 544 -21.39 -35.76 -16.70
N ARG A 545 -22.47 -36.52 -16.92
CA ARG A 545 -22.73 -37.25 -18.18
C ARG A 545 -23.19 -36.38 -19.36
N ARG A 546 -23.29 -35.06 -19.20
CA ARG A 546 -23.56 -34.09 -20.28
C ARG A 546 -22.34 -33.25 -20.67
N GLN A 547 -21.19 -33.47 -20.02
CA GLN A 547 -19.90 -32.83 -20.35
C GLN A 547 -18.87 -33.81 -20.92
N GLN A 548 -19.28 -35.06 -21.17
CA GLN A 548 -18.66 -36.00 -22.10
C GLN A 548 -19.58 -36.12 -23.31
#